data_AF-A0A2S0JGB8-F1
#
_entry.id   AF-A0A2S0JGB8-F1
#
_cell.length_a   1.000
_cell.length_b   1.000
_cell.length_c   1.000
_cell.angle_alpha   90.00
_cell.angle_beta   90.00
_cell.angle_gamma   90.00
#
_symmetry.space_group_name_H-M   'P 1'
#
loop_
_entity.id
_entity.type
_entity.pdbx_description
1 polymer ?
#
loop_
_entity_poly.entity_id
_entity_poly.type
_entity_poly.pdbx_seq_one_letter_code
_entity_poly.pdbx_strand_id
1 'polypeptide(L)'
;MTKKAFVTNIILMIIAVLTMFWNYFQASAVYKMITNDLGIKSIDFNLVTIEFTDMNGTIQNIYNYPVFILGLIMIVNIYFFLESKRSEYNTIDI
;
A
#
# COMPACT_ATOMS: atom_id res chain seq x y z
N MET A 1 -26.49 5.91 6.79
CA MET A 1 -25.01 5.87 6.78
C MET A 1 -24.53 7.04 5.94
N THR A 2 -23.79 8.00 6.51
CA THR A 2 -23.34 9.19 5.79
C THR A 2 -22.43 8.79 4.63
N LYS A 3 -22.50 9.46 3.47
CA LYS A 3 -21.61 9.22 2.31
C LYS A 3 -20.12 9.14 2.71
N LYS A 4 -19.75 9.86 3.78
CA LYS A 4 -18.44 9.84 4.46
C LYS A 4 -18.02 8.44 4.91
N ALA A 5 -18.86 7.77 5.72
CA ALA A 5 -18.57 6.43 6.24
C ALA A 5 -18.42 5.39 5.11
N PHE A 6 -19.17 5.55 4.02
CA PHE A 6 -19.07 4.68 2.86
C PHE A 6 -17.71 4.82 2.13
N VAL A 7 -17.26 6.06 1.86
CA VAL A 7 -15.96 6.31 1.21
C VAL A 7 -14.81 5.81 2.06
N THR A 8 -14.83 6.09 3.37
CA THR A 8 -13.79 5.59 4.29
C THR A 8 -13.74 4.07 4.31
N ASN A 9 -14.90 3.40 4.38
CA ASN A 9 -14.96 1.94 4.36
C ASN A 9 -14.43 1.34 3.04
N ILE A 10 -14.69 1.98 1.89
CA ILE A 10 -14.11 1.56 0.61
C ILE A 10 -12.59 1.66 0.66
N ILE A 11 -12.03 2.78 1.15
CA ILE A 11 -10.58 2.94 1.15
C ILE A 11 -9.91 1.97 2.13
N LEU A 12 -10.52 1.76 3.31
CA LEU A 12 -10.06 0.74 4.26
C LEU A 12 -10.11 -0.67 3.66
N MET A 13 -11.13 -0.99 2.86
CA MET A 13 -11.22 -2.27 2.16
C MET A 13 -10.11 -2.42 1.11
N ILE A 14 -9.80 -1.36 0.34
CA ILE A 14 -8.67 -1.37 -0.61
C ILE A 14 -7.35 -1.58 0.13
N ILE A 15 -7.11 -0.86 1.23
CA ILE A 15 -5.91 -1.02 2.07
C ILE A 15 -5.78 -2.47 2.58
N ALA A 16 -6.88 -3.07 3.06
CA ALA A 16 -6.88 -4.44 3.54
C ALA A 16 -6.49 -5.44 2.44
N VAL A 17 -7.07 -5.29 1.24
CA VAL A 17 -6.75 -6.14 0.08
C VAL A 17 -5.28 -5.99 -0.33
N LEU A 18 -4.76 -4.77 -0.45
CA LEU A 18 -3.35 -4.53 -0.79
C LEU A 18 -2.39 -5.11 0.27
N THR A 19 -2.76 -5.04 1.55
CA THR A 19 -1.98 -5.62 2.65
C THR A 19 -1.95 -7.15 2.55
N MET A 20 -3.06 -7.80 2.20
CA MET A 20 -3.11 -9.25 1.97
C MET A 20 -2.21 -9.65 0.80
N PHE A 21 -2.25 -8.93 -0.33
CA PHE A 21 -1.37 -9.18 -1.47
C PHE A 21 0.10 -9.01 -1.11
N TRP A 22 0.44 -7.99 -0.32
CA TRP A 22 1.79 -7.77 0.16
C TRP A 22 2.30 -8.92 1.04
N ASN A 23 1.49 -9.37 2.00
CA ASN A 23 1.85 -10.50 2.86
C ASN A 23 2.01 -11.80 2.05
N TYR A 24 1.13 -12.05 1.08
CA TYR A 24 1.26 -13.18 0.17
C TYR A 24 2.56 -13.11 -0.64
N PHE A 25 2.91 -11.94 -1.16
CA PHE A 25 4.17 -11.73 -1.85
C PHE A 25 5.38 -12.02 -0.95
N GLN A 26 5.42 -11.48 0.27
CA GLN A 26 6.51 -11.75 1.21
C GLN A 26 6.61 -13.24 1.53
N ALA A 27 5.50 -13.91 1.80
CA ALA A 27 5.47 -15.34 2.06
C ALA A 27 5.99 -16.16 0.86
N SER A 28 5.62 -15.77 -0.37
CA SER A 28 6.10 -16.41 -1.60
C SER A 28 7.60 -16.19 -1.84
N ALA A 29 8.09 -14.97 -1.61
CA ALA A 29 9.51 -14.64 -1.72
C ALA A 29 10.34 -15.42 -0.69
N VAL A 30 9.92 -15.42 0.58
CA VAL A 30 10.56 -16.19 1.66
C VAL A 30 10.52 -17.69 1.34
N TYR A 31 9.40 -18.22 0.86
CA TYR A 31 9.29 -19.61 0.44
C TYR A 31 10.29 -19.96 -0.66
N LYS A 32 10.41 -19.13 -1.70
CA LYS A 32 11.38 -19.32 -2.80
C LYS A 32 12.83 -19.28 -2.31
N MET A 33 13.16 -18.38 -1.38
CA MET A 33 14.50 -18.31 -0.77
C MET A 33 14.84 -19.57 0.04
N ILE A 34 13.86 -20.14 0.76
CA ILE A 34 14.07 -21.32 1.59
C ILE A 34 14.11 -22.62 0.77
N THR A 35 13.26 -22.76 -0.26
CA THR A 35 13.08 -24.04 -0.95
C THR A 35 13.96 -24.27 -2.17
N ASN A 36 14.39 -23.21 -2.86
CA ASN A 36 15.11 -23.38 -4.14
C ASN A 36 16.60 -23.04 -4.07
N ASP A 37 17.17 -22.73 -2.90
CA ASP A 37 18.53 -22.17 -2.76
C ASP A 37 18.78 -20.94 -3.66
N LEU A 38 17.70 -20.33 -4.17
CA LEU A 38 17.69 -19.11 -4.95
C LEU A 38 17.93 -17.97 -3.96
N GLY A 39 19.21 -17.77 -3.63
CA GLY A 39 19.66 -16.60 -2.91
C GLY A 39 19.20 -15.36 -3.66
N ILE A 40 18.74 -14.35 -2.92
CA ILE A 40 18.53 -13.04 -3.52
C ILE A 40 19.88 -12.35 -3.60
N LYS A 41 20.32 -11.98 -4.82
CA LYS A 41 21.55 -11.25 -5.03
C LYS A 41 21.39 -9.77 -4.64
N SER A 42 20.27 -9.18 -5.02
CA SER A 42 19.92 -7.78 -4.69
C SER A 42 18.42 -7.55 -4.71
N ILE A 43 17.98 -6.59 -3.88
CA ILE A 43 16.63 -6.04 -3.87
C ILE A 43 16.78 -4.53 -4.04
N ASP A 44 16.15 -3.98 -5.08
CA ASP A 44 16.10 -2.53 -5.29
C ASP A 44 14.67 -2.01 -5.10
N PHE A 45 14.51 -1.01 -4.25
CA PHE A 45 13.21 -0.45 -3.88
C PHE A 45 12.95 0.83 -4.67
N ASN A 46 12.28 0.70 -5.81
CA ASN A 46 11.78 1.83 -6.57
C ASN A 46 10.42 2.30 -6.02
N LEU A 47 10.01 3.50 -6.42
CA LEU A 47 8.78 4.12 -5.90
C LEU A 47 7.51 3.33 -6.28
N VAL A 48 7.49 2.77 -7.49
CA VAL A 48 6.34 2.03 -8.06
C VAL A 48 6.54 0.52 -7.96
N THR A 49 7.78 0.06 -8.10
CA THR A 49 8.12 -1.35 -8.16
C THR A 49 9.25 -1.69 -7.20
N ILE A 50 9.38 -2.96 -6.87
CA ILE A 50 10.53 -3.51 -6.18
C ILE A 50 11.13 -4.51 -7.16
N GLU A 51 12.42 -4.32 -7.45
CA GLU A 51 13.18 -5.18 -8.35
C GLU A 51 13.92 -6.23 -7.54
N PHE A 52 13.82 -7.48 -7.97
CA PHE A 52 14.49 -8.63 -7.38
C PHE A 52 15.45 -9.23 -8.39
N THR A 53 16.73 -9.27 -8.05
CA THR A 53 17.73 -9.98 -8.83
C THR A 53 18.06 -11.30 -8.15
N ASP A 54 17.78 -12.39 -8.84
CA ASP A 54 18.20 -13.74 -8.42
C ASP A 54 19.71 -13.93 -8.59
N MET A 55 20.29 -14.92 -7.92
CA MET A 55 21.70 -15.32 -8.06
C MET A 55 22.09 -15.64 -9.51
N ASN A 56 21.14 -16.14 -10.31
CA ASN A 56 21.34 -16.40 -11.74
C ASN A 56 21.25 -15.15 -12.62
N GLY A 57 21.06 -13.96 -12.03
CA GLY A 57 20.93 -12.69 -12.74
C GLY A 57 19.54 -12.43 -13.33
N THR A 58 18.55 -13.30 -13.06
CA THR A 58 17.16 -13.09 -13.51
C THR A 58 16.53 -11.95 -12.71
N ILE A 59 15.91 -11.00 -13.42
CA ILE A 59 15.25 -9.84 -12.82
C ILE A 59 13.74 -10.08 -12.77
N GLN A 60 13.14 -9.88 -11.60
CA GLN A 60 11.70 -9.90 -11.38
C GLN A 60 11.26 -8.55 -10.81
N ASN A 61 10.18 -8.00 -11.36
CA ASN A 61 9.59 -6.75 -10.90
C ASN A 61 8.22 -7.01 -10.27
N ILE A 62 8.01 -6.48 -9.07
CA ILE A 62 6.70 -6.50 -8.39
C ILE A 62 6.30 -5.10 -7.95
N TYR A 63 5.00 -4.86 -7.81
CA TYR A 63 4.52 -3.55 -7.35
C TYR A 63 4.91 -3.28 -5.89
N ASN A 64 5.27 -2.03 -5.61
CA ASN A 64 5.61 -1.56 -4.26
C ASN A 64 4.32 -1.29 -3.45
N TYR A 65 3.63 -2.37 -3.07
CA TYR A 65 2.39 -2.31 -2.30
C TYR A 65 2.48 -1.44 -1.03
N PRO A 66 3.59 -1.44 -0.25
CA PRO A 66 3.75 -0.53 0.89
C PRO A 66 3.59 0.95 0.54
N VAL A 67 4.18 1.42 -0.56
CA VAL A 67 4.05 2.82 -1.01
C VAL A 67 2.62 3.13 -1.39
N PHE A 68 1.93 2.22 -2.08
CA PHE A 68 0.51 2.40 -2.43
C PHE A 68 -0.40 2.45 -1.20
N ILE A 69 -0.15 1.59 -0.21
CA ILE A 69 -0.89 1.58 1.06
C ILE A 69 -0.69 2.91 1.80
N LEU A 70 0.55 3.38 1.93
CA LEU A 70 0.86 4.67 2.57
C LEU A 70 0.21 5.84 1.83
N GLY A 71 0.25 5.83 0.49
CA GLY A 71 -0.42 6.83 -0.34
C GLY A 71 -1.93 6.89 -0.10
N LEU A 72 -2.59 5.73 -0.03
CA LEU A 72 -4.03 5.66 0.25
C LEU A 72 -4.37 6.16 1.66
N ILE A 73 -3.57 5.80 2.66
CA ILE A 73 -3.73 6.32 4.03
C ILE A 73 -3.59 7.84 4.06
N MET A 74 -2.61 8.41 3.36
CA MET A 74 -2.46 9.86 3.25
C MET A 74 -3.67 10.53 2.60
N ILE A 75 -4.21 9.97 1.50
CA ILE A 75 -5.41 10.50 0.84
C ILE A 75 -6.59 10.51 1.80
N VAL A 76 -6.78 9.43 2.58
CA VAL A 76 -7.82 9.36 3.63
C VAL A 76 -7.63 10.47 4.67
N ASN A 77 -6.42 10.62 5.19
CA ASN A 77 -6.12 11.63 6.20
C ASN A 77 -6.32 13.06 5.67
N ILE A 78 -5.90 13.36 4.44
CA ILE A 78 -6.11 14.66 3.79
C ILE A 78 -7.61 14.91 3.61
N TYR A 79 -8.37 13.92 3.15
CA TYR A 79 -9.82 14.02 3.00
C TYR A 79 -10.51 14.39 4.32
N PHE A 80 -10.15 13.71 5.41
CA PHE A 80 -10.70 14.02 6.73
C PHE A 80 -10.29 15.41 7.25
N PHE A 81 -9.04 15.82 7.01
CA PHE A 81 -8.54 17.13 7.40
C PHE A 81 -9.23 18.29 6.67
N LEU A 82 -9.40 18.19 5.34
CA LEU A 82 -10.10 19.20 4.56
C LEU A 82 -11.58 19.32 4.97
N GLU A 83 -12.22 18.18 5.22
CA GLU A 83 -13.61 18.15 5.65
C GLU A 83 -13.80 18.71 7.06
N SER A 84 -12.87 18.47 8.00
CA SER A 84 -12.93 19.07 9.34
C SER A 84 -12.83 20.59 9.27
N LYS A 85 -11.96 21.11 8.39
CA LYS A 85 -11.86 22.56 8.14
C LYS A 85 -13.13 23.14 7.55
N ARG A 86 -13.78 22.46 6.60
CA ARG A 86 -15.04 22.93 6.01
C ARG A 86 -16.19 22.97 7.02
N SER A 87 -16.21 22.06 7.99
CA SER A 87 -17.19 22.06 9.08
C SER A 87 -17.05 23.27 10.01
N GLU A 88 -15.83 23.74 10.29
CA GLU A 88 -15.56 24.90 11.15
C GLU A 88 -16.12 26.20 10.53
N TYR A 89 -16.00 26.38 9.21
CA TYR A 89 -16.54 27.56 8.53
C TYR A 89 -18.08 27.62 8.58
N ASN A 90 -18.76 26.47 8.45
CA ASN A 90 -20.23 26.42 8.47
C ASN A 90 -20.84 26.71 9.85
N THR A 91 -20.04 26.68 10.93
CA THR A 91 -20.51 26.99 12.29
C THR A 91 -20.35 28.47 12.68
N ILE A 92 -19.69 29.29 11.86
CA ILE A 92 -19.44 30.71 12.17
C ILE A 92 -20.55 31.62 11.62
N ASP A 93 -21.42 31.12 10.72
CA ASP A 93 -22.51 31.87 10.08
C ASP A 93 -23.92 31.60 10.68
N ILE A 94 -24.03 31.15 11.94
CA ILE A 94 -25.32 30.97 12.65
C ILE A 94 -25.33 31.82 13.93
#